data_AF-A0A7R9ADI2-F1
#
_entry.id   AF-A0A7R9ADI2-F1
#
_cell.length_a   1.000
_cell.length_b   1.000
_cell.length_c   1.000
_cell.angle_alpha   90.00
_cell.angle_beta   90.00
_cell.angle_gamma   90.00
#
_symmetry.space_group_name_H-M   'P 1'
#
loop_
_entity.id
_entity.type
_entity.pdbx_description
1 polymer ?
#
loop_
_entity_poly.entity_id
_entity_poly.type
_entity_poly.pdbx_seq_one_letter_code
_entity_poly.pdbx_strand_id
1 'polypeptide(L)'
;MEFKAEMRKPEDSKVMECKVRIEGMTCQSCVKNIEGTLGTLSGIKTVKVNLAEKLGIVMYNPSLISAKEVRDQIDDMGFEASLLSEEIFCDTRVSQLANLQCKVFIEGMTCMSCVRSIEEKISTLPGIVRISVNLNRKEGTVDYNSSMMTPSAVCDAIDEMGFQATLQQGFECIPILNGPAGDTKESPTKLLSSPSFDSFPVKSLPSGSEVAFSPHFQFSKNHLSPKFGSLTALDLHDDFLTENSDKCVYSILVSLMAAKAEVRYDASVILPAQIASGVSDFGYPSSVMEDTLCNDGEVRLWIRGMTCSSCVHGIESNLKSKKGIKDVVVALSTHSGMVWYDPDIMGPRDIISMIEDLGYEAGLAKDSDHRSMLDNQEEITKWRRTFCFAVVFAVPSMVLMMYFMLSHNHEVLVPGLSYENLILFILATPVQFLGGYPFYVVAWKALKHGNANMDVLIMLATSIAYIYSTIVLIAAIFLQEATSPKTFFETPPMLIAFISLGRWLESIAKGKTSEALAKLMSLQPTEATLVQLSENKEVKWQKVIPADLVQRGDILKVVPGSKVPVDGLVLIGHSTIDESLITGESM
;
A
#
# COMPACT_ATOMS: atom_id res chain seq x y z
N MET A 1 36.34 44.46 13.44
CA MET A 1 35.00 44.01 13.88
C MET A 1 34.74 42.67 13.22
N GLU A 2 34.78 41.64 14.06
CA GLU A 2 34.30 40.26 13.94
C GLU A 2 34.12 39.62 12.55
N PHE A 3 35.06 38.71 12.23
CA PHE A 3 34.81 37.53 11.42
C PHE A 3 33.89 36.57 12.20
N LYS A 4 32.68 36.31 11.71
CA LYS A 4 31.86 35.16 12.15
C LYS A 4 32.12 34.00 11.19
N ALA A 5 32.90 33.03 11.66
CA ALA A 5 33.00 31.72 11.06
C ALA A 5 31.70 30.95 11.33
N GLU A 6 30.92 30.69 10.29
CA GLU A 6 29.76 29.79 10.40
C GLU A 6 30.28 28.35 10.38
N MET A 7 30.19 27.69 11.54
CA MET A 7 30.71 26.35 11.77
C MET A 7 29.94 25.31 10.95
N ARG A 8 30.68 24.39 10.30
CA ARG A 8 30.20 23.10 9.83
C ARG A 8 29.44 22.37 10.96
N LYS A 9 28.20 21.93 10.72
CA LYS A 9 27.52 20.95 11.58
C LYS A 9 28.01 19.54 11.24
N PRO A 10 28.48 18.75 12.22
CA PRO A 10 28.81 17.35 12.02
C PRO A 10 27.62 16.45 12.37
N GLU A 11 27.73 15.18 11.94
CA GLU A 11 27.07 13.97 12.47
C GLU A 11 25.73 13.50 11.87
N ASP A 12 25.84 12.41 11.10
CA ASP A 12 24.78 11.45 10.81
C ASP A 12 24.09 11.00 12.09
N SER A 13 22.85 11.43 12.29
CA SER A 13 22.06 11.09 13.46
C SER A 13 21.40 9.71 13.28
N LYS A 14 21.81 8.78 14.14
CA LYS A 14 21.14 7.48 14.38
C LYS A 14 19.63 7.72 14.49
N VAL A 15 18.84 6.96 13.75
CA VAL A 15 17.38 6.98 13.84
C VAL A 15 16.93 5.69 14.53
N MET A 16 15.86 5.75 15.31
CA MET A 16 15.23 4.59 15.92
C MET A 16 13.75 4.61 15.58
N GLU A 17 13.16 3.42 15.45
CA GLU A 17 11.72 3.26 15.28
C GLU A 17 11.11 2.79 16.59
N CYS A 18 10.07 3.48 17.06
CA CYS A 18 9.21 2.95 18.10
C CYS A 18 7.79 2.74 17.58
N LYS A 19 7.23 1.59 17.93
CA LYS A 19 5.82 1.26 17.70
C LYS A 19 5.05 1.58 18.98
N VAL A 20 4.03 2.41 18.87
CA VAL A 20 3.19 2.85 19.98
C VAL A 20 1.77 2.40 19.70
N ARG A 21 1.17 1.62 20.59
CA ARG A 21 -0.27 1.37 20.55
C ARG A 21 -0.98 2.56 21.17
N ILE A 22 -1.95 3.11 20.44
CA ILE A 22 -2.66 4.34 20.80
C ILE A 22 -4.15 4.02 20.92
N GLU A 23 -4.67 4.04 22.14
CA GLU A 23 -6.09 3.86 22.45
C GLU A 23 -6.80 5.23 22.52
N GLY A 24 -8.13 5.23 22.30
CA GLY A 24 -8.94 6.45 22.30
C GLY A 24 -9.06 7.19 20.96
N MET A 25 -8.39 6.73 19.90
CA MET A 25 -8.60 7.26 18.54
C MET A 25 -9.96 6.80 17.98
N THR A 26 -10.82 7.76 17.59
CA THR A 26 -12.17 7.48 17.09
C THR A 26 -12.40 7.90 15.63
N CYS A 27 -11.53 8.74 15.07
CA CYS A 27 -11.66 9.22 13.70
C CYS A 27 -10.30 9.60 13.08
N GLN A 28 -10.29 9.80 11.76
CA GLN A 28 -9.11 10.25 11.00
C GLN A 28 -8.63 11.66 11.40
N SER A 29 -9.47 12.48 12.02
CA SER A 29 -9.04 13.77 12.58
C SER A 29 -8.11 13.59 13.80
N CYS A 30 -8.30 12.53 14.60
CA CYS A 30 -7.38 12.19 15.70
C CYS A 30 -6.00 11.80 15.17
N VAL A 31 -5.97 10.98 14.11
CA VAL A 31 -4.74 10.58 13.41
C VAL A 31 -3.96 11.81 12.93
N LYS A 32 -4.63 12.72 12.22
CA LYS A 32 -4.01 13.96 11.73
C LYS A 32 -3.51 14.87 12.85
N ASN A 33 -4.22 14.93 13.98
CA ASN A 33 -3.78 15.70 15.14
C ASN A 33 -2.47 15.16 15.70
N ILE A 34 -2.39 13.84 15.89
CA ILE A 34 -1.19 13.14 16.40
C ILE A 34 -0.02 13.30 15.43
N GLU A 35 -0.22 13.04 14.15
CA GLU A 35 0.83 13.18 13.11
C GLU A 35 1.32 14.62 12.99
N GLY A 36 0.40 15.60 13.01
CA GLY A 36 0.74 17.01 12.94
C GLY A 36 1.53 17.51 14.15
N THR A 37 1.14 17.10 15.36
CA THR A 37 1.78 17.58 16.59
C THR A 37 3.15 16.94 16.80
N LEU A 38 3.24 15.61 16.70
CA LEU A 38 4.51 14.89 16.81
C LEU A 38 5.48 15.28 15.69
N GLY A 39 4.99 15.53 14.47
CA GLY A 39 5.83 15.97 13.35
C GLY A 39 6.52 17.33 13.57
N THR A 40 6.04 18.16 14.50
CA THR A 40 6.67 19.45 14.84
C THR A 40 7.76 19.35 15.91
N LEU A 41 7.85 18.22 16.61
CA LEU A 41 8.82 18.04 17.70
C LEU A 41 10.24 17.85 17.16
N SER A 42 11.19 18.60 17.74
CA SER A 42 12.61 18.48 17.41
C SER A 42 13.14 17.10 17.80
N GLY A 43 13.53 16.29 16.82
CA GLY A 43 14.01 14.93 17.03
C GLY A 43 13.14 13.85 16.40
N ILE A 44 11.92 14.18 15.97
CA ILE A 44 11.06 13.27 15.22
C ILE A 44 11.28 13.49 13.72
N LYS A 45 11.56 12.41 12.97
CA LYS A 45 11.75 12.45 11.51
C LYS A 45 10.45 12.15 10.77
N THR A 46 9.78 11.07 11.14
CA THR A 46 8.52 10.64 10.50
C THR A 46 7.57 10.03 11.53
N VAL A 47 6.28 10.23 11.31
CA VAL A 47 5.18 9.72 12.13
C VAL A 47 4.13 9.19 11.19
N LYS A 48 3.68 7.95 11.42
CA LYS A 48 2.53 7.36 10.71
C LYS A 48 1.62 6.71 11.71
N VAL A 49 0.32 7.02 11.68
CA VAL A 49 -0.65 6.45 12.61
C VAL A 49 -1.77 5.72 11.85
N ASN A 50 -1.93 4.44 12.17
CA ASN A 50 -2.97 3.58 11.61
C ASN A 50 -4.15 3.48 12.57
N LEU A 51 -5.29 4.05 12.17
CA LEU A 51 -6.54 4.01 12.94
C LEU A 51 -7.12 2.60 13.08
N ALA A 52 -6.99 1.75 12.05
CA ALA A 52 -7.58 0.41 12.04
C ALA A 52 -6.84 -0.55 12.98
N GLU A 53 -5.51 -0.41 13.05
CA GLU A 53 -4.64 -1.24 13.90
C GLU A 53 -4.38 -0.62 15.28
N LYS A 54 -4.87 0.61 15.52
CA LYS A 54 -4.59 1.42 16.73
C LYS A 54 -3.10 1.53 17.02
N LEU A 55 -2.30 1.69 15.97
CA LEU A 55 -0.84 1.63 16.03
C LEU A 55 -0.22 2.85 15.38
N GLY A 56 0.69 3.50 16.08
CA GLY A 56 1.55 4.57 15.59
C GLY A 56 2.99 4.08 15.44
N ILE A 57 3.60 4.39 14.30
CA ILE A 57 5.01 4.14 14.01
C ILE A 57 5.71 5.49 13.98
N VAL A 58 6.69 5.68 14.86
CA VAL A 58 7.43 6.94 14.98
C VAL A 58 8.91 6.67 14.77
N MET A 59 9.51 7.35 13.79
CA MET A 59 10.95 7.39 13.60
C MET A 59 11.52 8.64 14.25
N TYR A 60 12.40 8.45 15.21
CA TYR A 60 12.96 9.53 16.00
C TYR A 60 14.47 9.37 16.21
N ASN A 61 15.15 10.46 16.52
CA ASN A 61 16.56 10.47 16.88
C ASN A 61 16.69 10.30 18.40
N PRO A 62 17.23 9.17 18.90
CA PRO A 62 17.37 8.89 20.33
C PRO A 62 18.30 9.87 21.06
N SER A 63 19.12 10.63 20.33
CA SER A 63 19.97 11.68 20.91
C SER A 63 19.18 12.95 21.26
N LEU A 64 17.98 13.13 20.71
CA LEU A 64 17.15 14.33 20.89
C LEU A 64 15.84 14.08 21.63
N ILE A 65 15.22 12.91 21.42
CA ILE A 65 13.96 12.52 22.04
C ILE A 65 13.96 11.01 22.30
N SER A 66 13.35 10.56 23.39
CA SER A 66 13.26 9.14 23.75
C SER A 66 11.89 8.54 23.42
N ALA A 67 11.80 7.21 23.23
CA ALA A 67 10.52 6.54 23.00
C ALA A 67 9.50 6.79 24.15
N LYS A 68 9.99 6.96 25.38
CA LYS A 68 9.16 7.30 26.53
C LYS A 68 8.57 8.70 26.40
N GLU A 69 9.37 9.68 25.98
CA GLU A 69 8.88 11.04 25.72
C GLU A 69 7.88 11.07 24.55
N VAL A 70 8.08 10.27 23.50
CA VAL A 70 7.10 10.14 22.42
C VAL A 70 5.76 9.61 22.94
N ARG A 71 5.78 8.59 23.81
CA ARG A 71 4.57 8.09 24.48
C ARG A 71 3.93 9.19 25.34
N ASP A 72 4.73 9.87 26.17
CA ASP A 72 4.23 10.89 27.10
C ASP A 72 3.59 12.06 26.35
N GLN A 73 4.12 12.43 25.18
CA GLN A 73 3.51 13.45 24.30
C GLN A 73 2.16 13.00 23.74
N ILE A 74 1.99 11.70 23.42
CA ILE A 74 0.71 11.18 22.96
C ILE A 74 -0.30 11.13 24.13
N ASP A 75 0.14 10.76 25.33
CA ASP A 75 -0.68 10.80 26.56
C ASP A 75 -1.13 12.23 26.89
N ASP A 76 -0.24 13.23 26.77
CA ASP A 76 -0.54 14.64 26.98
C ASP A 76 -1.57 15.20 25.98
N MET A 77 -1.67 14.59 24.79
CA MET A 77 -2.69 14.90 23.79
C MET A 77 -4.06 14.28 24.10
N GLY A 78 -4.17 13.51 25.20
CA GLY A 78 -5.40 12.88 25.67
C GLY A 78 -5.66 11.49 25.06
N PHE A 79 -4.63 10.82 24.54
CA PHE A 79 -4.73 9.46 23.98
C PHE A 79 -3.87 8.50 24.79
N GLU A 80 -4.41 7.35 25.21
CA GLU A 80 -3.65 6.38 26.00
C GLU A 80 -2.62 5.64 25.13
N ALA A 81 -1.33 5.82 25.42
CA ALA A 81 -0.22 5.28 24.63
C ALA A 81 0.57 4.18 25.37
N SER A 82 0.89 3.09 24.65
CA SER A 82 1.72 1.99 25.17
C SER A 82 2.79 1.54 24.17
N LEU A 83 4.03 1.37 24.63
CA LEU A 83 5.17 1.02 23.77
C LEU A 83 5.19 -0.47 23.44
N LEU A 84 5.26 -0.80 22.15
CA LEU A 84 5.33 -2.14 21.60
C LEU A 84 6.73 -2.38 21.02
N SER A 85 7.72 -2.60 21.90
CA SER A 85 9.15 -2.86 21.60
C SER A 85 9.91 -1.76 20.81
N GLU A 86 11.21 -1.66 21.11
CA GLU A 86 12.15 -0.75 20.43
C GLU A 86 12.92 -1.54 19.36
N GLU A 87 12.81 -1.14 18.09
CA GLU A 87 13.61 -1.71 17.00
C GLU A 87 14.58 -0.64 16.49
N ILE A 88 15.87 -0.96 16.49
CA ILE A 88 16.93 -0.02 16.05
C ILE A 88 17.01 -0.04 14.53
N PHE A 89 16.66 1.08 13.88
CA PHE A 89 16.79 1.24 12.43
C PHE A 89 17.86 2.28 12.09
N CYS A 90 19.11 1.84 11.92
CA CYS A 90 20.17 2.75 11.46
C CYS A 90 20.17 2.79 9.93
N ASP A 91 19.79 3.94 9.37
CA ASP A 91 19.91 4.22 7.94
C ASP A 91 21.39 4.51 7.60
N THR A 92 22.18 3.46 7.38
CA THR A 92 23.51 3.58 6.76
C THR A 92 23.92 2.24 6.16
N ARG A 93 23.72 2.08 4.84
CA ARG A 93 24.20 0.94 4.02
C ARG A 93 25.73 0.88 3.86
N VAL A 94 26.50 1.40 4.82
CA VAL A 94 27.97 1.35 4.84
C VAL A 94 28.52 0.47 5.98
N SER A 95 27.68 -0.05 6.88
CA SER A 95 28.12 -0.96 7.96
C SER A 95 27.71 -2.43 7.79
N GLN A 96 26.93 -2.76 6.75
CA GLN A 96 26.49 -4.15 6.48
C GLN A 96 27.57 -5.06 5.90
N LEU A 97 28.79 -4.55 5.64
CA LEU A 97 29.95 -5.38 5.30
C LEU A 97 30.76 -5.84 6.53
N ALA A 98 30.43 -5.39 7.74
CA ALA A 98 31.30 -5.57 8.90
C ALA A 98 30.82 -6.64 9.90
N ASN A 99 29.56 -7.09 9.86
CA ASN A 99 29.12 -8.15 10.77
C ASN A 99 29.34 -9.52 10.13
N LEU A 100 30.29 -10.27 10.69
CA LEU A 100 30.70 -11.60 10.25
C LEU A 100 30.34 -12.64 11.31
N GLN A 101 30.07 -13.86 10.87
CA GLN A 101 29.84 -15.00 11.76
C GLN A 101 31.05 -15.94 11.72
N CYS A 102 31.56 -16.35 12.89
CA CYS A 102 32.56 -17.41 13.01
C CYS A 102 32.04 -18.58 13.85
N LYS A 103 32.58 -19.77 13.58
CA LYS A 103 32.34 -20.98 14.37
C LYS A 103 33.62 -21.42 15.07
N VAL A 104 33.51 -21.60 16.38
CA VAL A 104 34.60 -21.97 17.27
C VAL A 104 34.30 -23.35 17.85
N PHE A 105 35.25 -24.26 17.80
CA PHE A 105 35.19 -25.53 18.52
C PHE A 105 35.75 -25.32 19.93
N ILE A 106 35.01 -25.73 20.96
CA ILE A 106 35.35 -25.45 22.37
C ILE A 106 35.47 -26.78 23.14
N GLU A 107 36.69 -27.13 23.54
CA GLU A 107 36.96 -28.28 24.41
C GLU A 107 36.96 -27.89 25.90
N GLY A 108 36.57 -28.83 26.77
CA GLY A 108 36.50 -28.63 28.22
C GLY A 108 35.11 -28.28 28.78
N MET A 109 34.08 -28.13 27.94
CA MET A 109 32.70 -27.98 28.42
C MET A 109 32.14 -29.30 28.94
N THR A 110 31.78 -29.35 30.23
CA THR A 110 31.29 -30.56 30.91
C THR A 110 29.82 -30.49 31.30
N CYS A 111 29.22 -29.30 31.36
CA CYS A 111 27.82 -29.09 31.74
C CYS A 111 27.25 -27.80 31.13
N MET A 112 25.93 -27.64 31.18
CA MET A 112 25.21 -26.43 30.73
C MET A 112 25.58 -25.17 31.52
N SER A 113 26.16 -25.30 32.71
CA SER A 113 26.73 -24.16 33.44
C SER A 113 27.92 -23.54 32.70
N CYS A 114 28.78 -24.35 32.06
CA CYS A 114 29.90 -23.85 31.25
C CYS A 114 29.41 -23.03 30.05
N VAL A 115 28.34 -23.51 29.38
CA VAL A 115 27.71 -22.83 28.25
C VAL A 115 27.25 -21.43 28.62
N ARG A 116 26.51 -21.29 29.73
CA ARG A 116 26.02 -19.99 30.20
C ARG A 116 27.17 -19.05 30.58
N SER A 117 28.20 -19.56 31.26
CA SER A 117 29.35 -18.74 31.63
C SER A 117 30.08 -18.20 30.40
N ILE A 118 30.22 -19.01 29.35
CA ILE A 118 30.83 -18.58 28.07
C ILE A 118 29.93 -17.55 27.37
N GLU A 119 28.62 -17.82 27.23
CA GLU A 119 27.69 -16.89 26.58
C GLU A 119 27.62 -15.54 27.30
N GLU A 120 27.53 -15.53 28.63
CA GLU A 120 27.50 -14.28 29.41
C GLU A 120 28.80 -13.51 29.25
N LYS A 121 29.96 -14.13 29.43
CA LYS A 121 31.23 -13.41 29.42
C LYS A 121 31.60 -12.89 28.03
N ILE A 122 31.40 -13.71 27.00
CA ILE A 122 31.71 -13.32 25.63
C ILE A 122 30.69 -12.29 25.11
N SER A 123 29.40 -12.36 25.50
CA SER A 123 28.44 -11.30 25.15
C SER A 123 28.81 -9.90 25.69
N THR A 124 29.63 -9.81 26.74
CA THR A 124 30.09 -8.53 27.30
C THR A 124 31.29 -7.92 26.57
N LEU A 125 31.91 -8.63 25.63
CA LEU A 125 33.09 -8.11 24.92
C LEU A 125 32.69 -7.09 23.84
N PRO A 126 33.43 -5.97 23.71
CA PRO A 126 33.14 -4.97 22.69
C PRO A 126 33.36 -5.56 21.29
N GLY A 127 32.35 -5.44 20.43
CA GLY A 127 32.38 -5.98 19.06
C GLY A 127 31.65 -7.30 18.87
N ILE A 128 31.05 -7.89 19.91
CA ILE A 128 30.20 -9.08 19.82
C ILE A 128 28.74 -8.68 19.74
N VAL A 129 28.04 -9.13 18.69
CA VAL A 129 26.62 -8.90 18.46
C VAL A 129 25.80 -10.01 19.10
N ARG A 130 26.23 -11.27 18.92
CA ARG A 130 25.54 -12.44 19.45
C ARG A 130 26.50 -13.61 19.61
N ILE A 131 26.29 -14.42 20.63
CA ILE A 131 26.96 -15.72 20.80
C ILE A 131 25.92 -16.79 21.12
N SER A 132 26.09 -17.99 20.55
CA SER A 132 25.32 -19.18 20.91
C SER A 132 26.24 -20.39 20.97
N VAL A 133 26.21 -21.12 22.09
CA VAL A 133 27.08 -22.28 22.32
C VAL A 133 26.26 -23.56 22.47
N ASN A 134 26.66 -24.58 21.72
CA ASN A 134 26.01 -25.89 21.70
C ASN A 134 26.89 -26.96 22.37
N LEU A 135 26.49 -27.40 23.56
CA LEU A 135 27.22 -28.40 24.35
C LEU A 135 27.34 -29.76 23.65
N ASN A 136 26.29 -30.19 22.94
CA ASN A 136 26.26 -31.51 22.28
C ASN A 136 27.25 -31.58 21.11
N ARG A 137 27.43 -30.45 20.41
CA ARG A 137 28.35 -30.34 19.27
C ARG A 137 29.74 -29.85 19.66
N LYS A 138 29.92 -29.36 20.90
CA LYS A 138 31.12 -28.64 21.35
C LYS A 138 31.48 -27.46 20.44
N GLU A 139 30.45 -26.77 19.93
CA GLU A 139 30.59 -25.68 18.96
C GLU A 139 29.96 -24.39 19.51
N GLY A 140 30.64 -23.25 19.34
CA GLY A 140 30.12 -21.91 19.56
C GLY A 140 30.01 -21.14 18.26
N THR A 141 28.86 -20.53 17.99
CA THR A 141 28.65 -19.62 16.86
C THR A 141 28.65 -18.19 17.40
N VAL A 142 29.52 -17.33 16.85
CA VAL A 142 29.69 -15.94 17.31
C VAL A 142 29.51 -14.99 16.13
N ASP A 143 28.57 -14.07 16.28
CA ASP A 143 28.34 -12.96 15.37
C ASP A 143 29.10 -11.75 15.93
N TYR A 144 30.09 -11.26 15.19
CA TYR A 144 30.97 -10.19 15.62
C TYR A 144 31.18 -9.16 14.51
N ASN A 145 31.55 -7.96 14.92
CA ASN A 145 31.91 -6.88 14.01
C ASN A 145 33.41 -6.98 13.67
N SER A 146 33.73 -7.24 12.40
CA SER A 146 35.08 -7.41 11.84
C SER A 146 35.97 -6.18 11.97
N SER A 147 35.38 -5.00 12.23
CA SER A 147 36.12 -3.76 12.45
C SER A 147 36.63 -3.61 13.88
N MET A 148 36.05 -4.33 14.85
CA MET A 148 36.42 -4.21 16.28
C MET A 148 37.04 -5.49 16.85
N MET A 149 36.76 -6.66 16.27
CA MET A 149 37.23 -7.93 16.81
C MET A 149 37.57 -8.92 15.71
N THR A 150 38.60 -9.74 15.94
CA THR A 150 39.02 -10.81 15.03
C THR A 150 38.55 -12.17 15.56
N PRO A 151 38.33 -13.17 14.69
CA PRO A 151 37.90 -14.50 15.13
C PRO A 151 38.97 -15.19 16.00
N SER A 152 40.24 -14.83 15.85
CA SER A 152 41.31 -15.29 16.75
C SER A 152 41.15 -14.73 18.16
N ALA A 153 40.83 -13.43 18.30
CA ALA A 153 40.63 -12.79 19.60
C ALA A 153 39.43 -13.38 20.37
N VAL A 154 38.42 -13.89 19.66
CA VAL A 154 37.32 -14.65 20.27
C VAL A 154 37.81 -15.96 20.88
N CYS A 155 38.71 -16.67 20.19
CA CYS A 155 39.30 -17.90 20.74
C CYS A 155 40.19 -17.60 21.93
N ASP A 156 41.03 -16.57 21.84
CA ASP A 156 41.89 -16.13 22.94
C ASP A 156 41.07 -15.79 24.20
N ALA A 157 39.93 -15.10 24.03
CA ALA A 157 39.03 -14.77 25.14
C ALA A 157 38.39 -16.01 25.78
N ILE A 158 38.13 -17.06 25.01
CA ILE A 158 37.59 -18.34 25.53
C ILE A 158 38.72 -19.15 26.20
N ASP A 159 39.94 -19.09 25.66
CA ASP A 159 41.14 -19.69 26.24
C ASP A 159 41.49 -19.07 27.60
N GLU A 160 41.36 -17.74 27.74
CA GLU A 160 41.52 -17.03 29.02
C GLU A 160 40.50 -17.45 30.08
N MET A 161 39.34 -17.96 29.67
CA MET A 161 38.33 -18.53 30.58
C MET A 161 38.65 -19.97 31.00
N GLY A 162 39.73 -20.56 30.48
CA GLY A 162 40.19 -21.91 30.78
C GLY A 162 39.56 -23.01 29.91
N PHE A 163 38.96 -22.64 28.77
CA PHE A 163 38.42 -23.59 27.79
C PHE A 163 39.24 -23.53 26.51
N GLN A 164 39.63 -24.69 25.95
CA GLN A 164 40.45 -24.70 24.74
C GLN A 164 39.57 -24.44 23.51
N ALA A 165 39.79 -23.30 22.84
CA ALA A 165 39.04 -22.88 21.66
C ALA A 165 39.86 -23.01 20.37
N THR A 166 39.25 -23.49 19.30
CA THR A 166 39.90 -23.60 17.98
C THR A 166 38.94 -23.19 16.87
N LEU A 167 39.42 -22.38 15.92
CA LEU A 167 38.63 -22.00 14.74
C LEU A 167 38.48 -23.17 13.77
N GLN A 168 37.25 -23.46 13.34
CA GLN A 168 37.02 -24.44 12.29
C GLN A 168 37.37 -23.83 10.91
N GLN A 169 38.50 -24.25 10.32
CA GLN A 169 38.90 -23.86 8.96
C GLN A 169 38.02 -24.58 7.93
N GLY A 170 37.21 -23.81 7.19
CA GLY A 170 36.29 -24.35 6.17
C GLY A 170 35.04 -23.51 5.89
N PHE A 171 34.83 -22.41 6.60
CA PHE A 171 33.72 -21.48 6.37
C PHE A 171 34.27 -20.06 6.19
N GLU A 172 34.16 -19.52 4.97
CA GLU A 172 34.31 -18.09 4.74
C GLU A 172 33.19 -17.34 5.49
N CYS A 173 33.54 -16.19 6.06
CA CYS A 173 32.62 -15.39 6.86
C CYS A 173 31.38 -15.01 6.06
N ILE A 174 30.22 -15.53 6.47
CA ILE A 174 28.95 -15.30 5.77
C ILE A 174 28.35 -13.98 6.28
N PRO A 175 28.01 -13.01 5.41
CA PRO A 175 27.26 -11.83 5.82
C PRO A 175 25.85 -12.23 6.25
N ILE A 176 25.40 -11.73 7.40
CA ILE A 176 24.10 -12.08 7.99
C ILE A 176 22.97 -11.43 7.18
N LEU A 177 22.22 -12.23 6.41
CA LEU A 177 20.91 -11.86 5.87
C LEU A 177 19.83 -12.43 6.79
N ASN A 178 19.21 -11.60 7.63
CA ASN A 178 18.13 -12.05 8.52
C ASN A 178 16.79 -12.08 7.76
N GLY A 179 16.25 -13.29 7.56
CA GLY A 179 14.82 -13.55 7.39
C GLY A 179 14.23 -14.20 8.65
N PRO A 180 12.90 -14.17 8.86
CA PRO A 180 12.30 -14.69 10.09
C PRO A 180 12.38 -16.22 10.18
N ALA A 181 12.79 -16.71 11.35
CA ALA A 181 12.93 -18.13 11.66
C ALA A 181 11.58 -18.84 11.82
N GLY A 182 11.37 -19.92 11.08
CA GLY A 182 10.29 -20.89 11.28
C GLY A 182 10.86 -22.25 11.65
N ASP A 183 10.37 -22.83 12.74
CA ASP A 183 10.63 -24.19 13.20
C ASP A 183 10.28 -25.23 12.13
N THR A 184 11.17 -26.18 11.82
CA THR A 184 10.81 -27.60 11.67
C THR A 184 12.03 -28.53 11.60
N LYS A 185 11.81 -29.73 12.14
CA LYS A 185 12.74 -30.83 12.39
C LYS A 185 13.09 -31.59 11.10
N GLU A 186 14.35 -32.03 10.98
CA GLU A 186 14.80 -33.43 10.75
C GLU A 186 16.18 -33.50 10.06
N SER A 187 16.87 -34.60 10.34
CA SER A 187 18.26 -34.97 10.04
C SER A 187 18.30 -36.28 9.23
N PRO A 188 19.47 -36.87 8.87
CA PRO A 188 20.49 -36.42 7.90
C PRO A 188 20.81 -37.55 6.87
N THR A 189 21.33 -37.28 5.66
CA THR A 189 22.23 -38.27 5.00
C THR A 189 23.06 -37.78 3.80
N LYS A 190 24.36 -38.10 3.89
CA LYS A 190 25.33 -38.53 2.85
C LYS A 190 25.95 -37.53 1.85
N LEU A 191 27.20 -37.20 2.17
CA LEU A 191 28.36 -36.93 1.29
C LEU A 191 28.45 -37.89 0.09
N LEU A 192 28.86 -37.39 -1.08
CA LEU A 192 29.86 -38.05 -1.94
C LEU A 192 30.50 -37.06 -2.94
N SER A 193 31.80 -36.81 -2.72
CA SER A 193 32.92 -36.67 -3.69
C SER A 193 32.77 -35.92 -5.03
N SER A 194 33.72 -35.00 -5.24
CA SER A 194 34.23 -34.54 -6.55
C SER A 194 34.85 -35.68 -7.38
N PRO A 195 35.10 -35.47 -8.69
CA PRO A 195 36.49 -35.25 -9.12
C PRO A 195 36.73 -34.31 -10.34
N SER A 196 37.81 -33.55 -10.19
CA SER A 196 38.91 -33.11 -11.08
C SER A 196 38.98 -33.30 -12.63
N PHE A 197 39.70 -32.33 -13.22
CA PHE A 197 40.76 -32.37 -14.28
C PHE A 197 40.48 -31.97 -15.76
N ASP A 198 41.36 -31.06 -16.24
CA ASP A 198 42.09 -31.00 -17.53
C ASP A 198 41.79 -30.00 -18.69
N SER A 199 42.63 -28.95 -18.71
CA SER A 199 43.55 -28.39 -19.75
C SER A 199 43.40 -28.57 -21.30
N PHE A 200 43.27 -27.41 -22.00
CA PHE A 200 43.85 -26.92 -23.31
C PHE A 200 43.55 -27.64 -24.66
N PRO A 201 43.65 -27.02 -25.88
CA PRO A 201 44.50 -25.87 -26.29
C PRO A 201 43.92 -24.80 -27.27
N VAL A 202 44.73 -23.74 -27.48
CA VAL A 202 44.60 -22.58 -28.36
C VAL A 202 45.13 -22.85 -29.78
N LYS A 203 44.54 -22.25 -30.84
CA LYS A 203 45.27 -21.87 -32.09
C LYS A 203 44.59 -20.77 -32.95
N SER A 204 45.34 -19.68 -33.11
CA SER A 204 45.57 -18.78 -34.28
C SER A 204 44.46 -17.96 -34.98
N LEU A 205 44.67 -16.64 -34.93
CA LEU A 205 44.13 -15.49 -35.70
C LEU A 205 44.40 -15.59 -37.23
N PRO A 206 43.74 -14.79 -38.11
CA PRO A 206 44.28 -13.45 -38.39
C PRO A 206 43.28 -12.31 -38.68
N SER A 207 43.62 -11.14 -38.12
CA SER A 207 43.66 -9.77 -38.67
C SER A 207 42.45 -9.15 -39.42
N GLY A 208 41.95 -8.02 -38.87
CA GLY A 208 41.64 -6.85 -39.71
C GLY A 208 40.42 -5.99 -39.36
N SER A 209 40.33 -5.41 -38.16
CA SER A 209 39.93 -4.00 -37.88
C SER A 209 39.46 -3.83 -36.42
N GLU A 210 40.28 -3.14 -35.62
CA GLU A 210 40.00 -2.64 -34.26
C GLU A 210 38.80 -1.67 -34.30
N VAL A 211 37.90 -1.59 -33.32
CA VAL A 211 38.13 -1.07 -31.96
C VAL A 211 37.25 -1.80 -30.92
N ALA A 212 37.88 -2.08 -29.78
CA ALA A 212 37.45 -2.90 -28.65
C ALA A 212 36.35 -2.26 -27.77
N PHE A 213 35.50 -3.09 -27.15
CA PHE A 213 35.19 -3.05 -25.70
C PHE A 213 34.37 -4.27 -25.26
N SER A 214 34.97 -5.13 -24.45
CA SER A 214 34.37 -5.83 -23.30
C SER A 214 35.46 -6.70 -22.65
N PRO A 215 35.45 -6.82 -21.31
CA PRO A 215 34.83 -8.01 -20.77
C PRO A 215 33.91 -7.71 -19.57
N HIS A 216 32.86 -8.52 -19.46
CA HIS A 216 32.09 -8.85 -18.26
C HIS A 216 32.37 -8.03 -16.97
N PHE A 217 31.44 -7.14 -16.63
CA PHE A 217 31.20 -6.69 -15.25
C PHE A 217 29.71 -6.78 -14.93
N GLN A 218 29.41 -7.23 -13.72
CA GLN A 218 28.10 -7.53 -13.20
C GLN A 218 27.47 -6.20 -12.71
N PHE A 219 26.45 -5.71 -13.43
CA PHE A 219 25.86 -4.39 -13.21
C PHE A 219 24.92 -4.37 -11.99
N SER A 220 25.17 -3.46 -11.04
CA SER A 220 24.20 -3.07 -10.01
C SER A 220 23.38 -1.88 -10.52
N LYS A 221 22.08 -2.07 -10.72
CA LYS A 221 21.15 -1.09 -11.30
C LYS A 221 20.60 -0.20 -10.18
N ASN A 222 20.69 1.12 -10.31
CA ASN A 222 20.10 2.08 -9.37
C ASN A 222 19.19 3.06 -10.10
N HIS A 223 18.07 3.38 -9.47
CA HIS A 223 16.94 4.12 -10.02
C HIS A 223 16.52 5.20 -9.01
N LEU A 224 16.20 6.40 -9.50
CA LEU A 224 15.81 7.55 -8.67
C LEU A 224 14.58 8.23 -9.25
N SER A 225 13.62 8.63 -8.41
CA SER A 225 12.49 9.45 -8.85
C SER A 225 12.38 10.86 -8.23
N PRO A 226 12.79 11.94 -8.91
CA PRO A 226 12.55 13.32 -8.47
C PRO A 226 11.16 13.82 -8.88
N LYS A 227 10.54 14.69 -8.07
CA LYS A 227 9.26 15.38 -8.37
C LYS A 227 9.48 16.81 -8.91
N PHE A 228 8.69 17.29 -9.88
CA PHE A 228 8.82 18.64 -10.47
C PHE A 228 7.54 19.49 -10.39
N GLY A 229 7.64 20.79 -10.70
CA GLY A 229 6.50 21.67 -10.97
C GLY A 229 6.53 22.21 -12.41
N SER A 230 5.34 22.36 -13.03
CA SER A 230 4.96 23.09 -14.27
C SER A 230 5.97 23.14 -15.45
N LEU A 231 5.57 22.66 -16.64
CA LEU A 231 6.44 22.02 -17.64
C LEU A 231 6.70 22.74 -18.98
N THR A 232 7.91 22.50 -19.52
CA THR A 232 8.21 22.03 -20.90
C THR A 232 9.31 20.95 -20.83
N ALA A 233 9.19 19.85 -21.59
CA ALA A 233 9.96 18.61 -21.38
C ALA A 233 11.24 18.45 -22.21
N LEU A 234 11.38 19.20 -23.31
CA LEU A 234 12.52 19.04 -24.23
C LEU A 234 13.83 19.59 -23.65
N ASP A 235 13.77 20.72 -22.95
CA ASP A 235 14.98 21.42 -22.50
C ASP A 235 15.68 20.68 -21.36
N LEU A 236 14.94 20.02 -20.46
CA LEU A 236 15.52 19.32 -19.31
C LEU A 236 16.29 18.04 -19.68
N HIS A 237 15.86 17.34 -20.74
CA HIS A 237 16.51 16.10 -21.16
C HIS A 237 17.87 16.40 -21.83
N ASP A 238 17.89 17.34 -22.76
CA ASP A 238 19.10 17.67 -23.52
C ASP A 238 20.09 18.50 -22.69
N ASP A 239 19.65 19.50 -21.91
CA ASP A 239 20.55 20.34 -21.11
C ASP A 239 21.19 19.56 -19.94
N PHE A 240 20.43 18.69 -19.27
CA PHE A 240 20.97 17.91 -18.15
C PHE A 240 21.91 16.79 -18.62
N LEU A 241 21.62 16.15 -19.76
CA LEU A 241 22.49 15.09 -20.32
C LEU A 241 23.74 15.66 -20.98
N THR A 242 23.69 16.84 -21.61
CA THR A 242 24.88 17.44 -22.25
C THR A 242 25.89 18.01 -21.23
N GLU A 243 25.46 18.45 -20.05
CA GLU A 243 26.36 18.95 -19.00
C GLU A 243 26.84 17.83 -18.04
N ASN A 244 26.10 16.71 -17.92
CA ASN A 244 26.45 15.56 -17.08
C ASN A 244 26.89 14.29 -17.84
N SER A 245 27.07 14.34 -19.17
CA SER A 245 27.52 13.18 -19.96
C SER A 245 28.88 12.63 -19.53
N ASP A 246 29.71 13.45 -18.88
CA ASP A 246 31.01 13.04 -18.34
C ASP A 246 30.90 12.44 -16.92
N LYS A 247 29.71 12.42 -16.31
CA LYS A 247 29.49 12.02 -14.91
C LYS A 247 28.18 11.23 -14.71
N CYS A 248 28.26 9.91 -14.93
CA CYS A 248 27.60 8.90 -14.09
C CYS A 248 26.07 8.77 -14.14
N VAL A 249 25.39 9.38 -15.11
CA VAL A 249 23.94 9.20 -15.37
C VAL A 249 23.75 8.50 -16.72
N TYR A 250 23.06 7.36 -16.71
CA TYR A 250 22.87 6.48 -17.88
C TYR A 250 21.62 6.82 -18.69
N SER A 251 20.52 7.21 -18.04
CA SER A 251 19.27 7.58 -18.73
C SER A 251 18.34 8.35 -17.81
N ILE A 252 17.62 9.33 -18.33
CA ILE A 252 16.59 10.09 -17.62
C ILE A 252 15.28 9.98 -18.40
N LEU A 253 14.21 9.59 -17.72
CA LEU A 253 12.87 9.52 -18.29
C LEU A 253 11.92 10.37 -17.45
N VAL A 254 11.28 11.37 -18.06
CA VAL A 254 10.41 12.30 -17.34
C VAL A 254 8.95 12.00 -17.67
N SER A 255 8.16 11.70 -16.65
CA SER A 255 6.70 11.56 -16.72
C SER A 255 6.04 12.88 -16.34
N LEU A 256 5.47 13.55 -17.34
CA LEU A 256 4.95 14.91 -17.21
C LEU A 256 3.69 14.98 -16.35
N MET A 257 2.73 14.09 -16.61
CA MET A 257 1.46 14.05 -15.88
C MET A 257 1.66 13.65 -14.41
N ALA A 258 2.64 12.80 -14.13
CA ALA A 258 2.99 12.39 -12.77
C ALA A 258 3.90 13.40 -12.06
N ALA A 259 4.44 14.37 -12.80
CA ALA A 259 5.51 15.27 -12.38
C ALA A 259 6.67 14.51 -11.72
N LYS A 260 7.08 13.39 -12.31
CA LYS A 260 8.15 12.50 -11.81
C LYS A 260 9.20 12.32 -12.89
N ALA A 261 10.49 12.32 -12.55
CA ALA A 261 11.49 11.71 -13.42
C ALA A 261 11.92 10.34 -12.89
N GLU A 262 12.52 9.54 -13.74
CA GLU A 262 13.19 8.30 -13.43
C GLU A 262 14.62 8.41 -13.97
N VAL A 263 15.60 8.41 -13.07
CA VAL A 263 17.02 8.57 -13.41
C VAL A 263 17.74 7.27 -13.14
N ARG A 264 18.37 6.70 -14.16
CA ARG A 264 19.34 5.60 -14.01
C ARG A 264 20.73 6.19 -13.88
N TYR A 265 21.42 5.85 -12.81
CA TYR A 265 22.73 6.41 -12.48
C TYR A 265 23.62 5.36 -11.81
N ASP A 266 24.92 5.63 -11.80
CA ASP A 266 25.87 4.83 -11.05
C ASP A 266 25.91 5.26 -9.58
N ALA A 267 25.36 4.45 -8.68
CA ALA A 267 25.36 4.75 -7.24
C ALA A 267 26.77 4.67 -6.62
N SER A 268 27.75 4.13 -7.34
CA SER A 268 29.15 4.12 -6.90
C SER A 268 29.79 5.50 -7.02
N VAL A 269 29.24 6.38 -7.87
CA VAL A 269 29.87 7.66 -8.21
C VAL A 269 29.01 8.87 -7.86
N ILE A 270 27.69 8.78 -7.93
CA ILE A 270 26.77 9.87 -7.63
C ILE A 270 25.69 9.41 -6.64
N LEU A 271 25.45 10.23 -5.62
CA LEU A 271 24.36 10.04 -4.68
C LEU A 271 23.06 10.61 -5.26
N PRO A 272 21.90 9.96 -5.03
CA PRO A 272 20.61 10.43 -5.55
C PRO A 272 20.24 11.85 -5.09
N ALA A 273 20.68 12.26 -3.89
CA ALA A 273 20.53 13.62 -3.41
C ALA A 273 21.24 14.68 -4.28
N GLN A 274 22.38 14.32 -4.88
CA GLN A 274 23.13 15.21 -5.77
C GLN A 274 22.45 15.37 -7.13
N ILE A 275 21.74 14.35 -7.59
CA ILE A 275 20.93 14.43 -8.80
C ILE A 275 19.76 15.39 -8.53
N ALA A 276 19.05 15.22 -7.42
CA ALA A 276 17.93 16.09 -7.06
C ALA A 276 18.35 17.57 -6.84
N SER A 277 19.52 17.80 -6.23
CA SER A 277 20.07 19.17 -6.13
C SER A 277 20.41 19.71 -7.51
N GLY A 278 21.04 18.91 -8.37
CA GLY A 278 21.35 19.30 -9.75
C GLY A 278 20.11 19.76 -10.50
N VAL A 279 19.00 19.00 -10.45
CA VAL A 279 17.77 19.44 -11.15
C VAL A 279 17.13 20.67 -10.48
N SER A 280 17.30 20.84 -9.18
CA SER A 280 16.88 22.05 -8.47
C SER A 280 17.67 23.29 -8.90
N ASP A 281 18.96 23.12 -9.19
CA ASP A 281 19.84 24.20 -9.67
C ASP A 281 19.44 24.68 -11.08
N PHE A 282 18.86 23.81 -11.91
CA PHE A 282 18.24 24.18 -13.19
C PHE A 282 16.92 24.94 -13.04
N GLY A 283 16.50 25.25 -11.81
CA GLY A 283 15.28 26.01 -11.52
C GLY A 283 14.05 25.14 -11.27
N TYR A 284 14.21 23.81 -11.16
CA TYR A 284 13.10 22.88 -10.99
C TYR A 284 13.17 22.21 -9.61
N PRO A 285 12.41 22.69 -8.60
CA PRO A 285 12.53 22.20 -7.24
C PRO A 285 12.21 20.70 -7.19
N SER A 286 13.22 19.89 -6.85
CA SER A 286 13.11 18.44 -6.89
C SER A 286 13.57 17.78 -5.60
N SER A 287 12.81 16.76 -5.20
CA SER A 287 13.08 15.95 -4.01
C SER A 287 13.17 14.49 -4.40
N VAL A 288 14.15 13.77 -3.85
CA VAL A 288 14.29 12.32 -4.01
C VAL A 288 13.06 11.62 -3.44
N MET A 289 12.29 10.94 -4.29
CA MET A 289 11.24 10.01 -3.87
C MET A 289 11.79 8.58 -4.01
N GLU A 290 11.88 7.88 -2.87
CA GLU A 290 12.21 6.46 -2.70
C GLU A 290 13.44 5.94 -3.49
N ASP A 291 14.58 5.77 -2.81
CA ASP A 291 15.73 4.99 -3.29
C ASP A 291 15.41 3.49 -3.28
N THR A 292 14.53 3.06 -4.19
CA THR A 292 14.27 1.64 -4.42
C THR A 292 15.43 1.06 -5.24
N LEU A 293 16.40 0.49 -4.53
CA LEU A 293 17.40 -0.43 -5.13
C LEU A 293 16.74 -1.69 -5.78
N CYS A 294 15.43 -1.84 -5.63
CA CYS A 294 14.62 -2.95 -6.11
C CYS A 294 13.41 -2.36 -6.83
N ASN A 295 13.48 -2.25 -8.15
CA ASN A 295 12.32 -1.95 -8.98
C ASN A 295 11.47 -3.23 -9.03
N ASP A 296 10.65 -3.45 -8.00
CA ASP A 296 9.84 -4.66 -7.89
C ASP A 296 8.47 -4.32 -8.43
N GLY A 297 8.21 -4.74 -9.66
CA GLY A 297 6.89 -4.63 -10.27
C GLY A 297 5.92 -5.57 -9.57
N GLU A 298 4.80 -5.04 -9.08
CA GLU A 298 3.65 -5.84 -8.63
C GLU A 298 2.59 -5.82 -9.74
N VAL A 299 2.03 -6.98 -10.07
CA VAL A 299 0.85 -7.08 -10.92
C VAL A 299 -0.19 -8.02 -10.32
N ARG A 300 -1.45 -7.56 -10.34
CA ARG A 300 -2.62 -8.37 -10.00
C ARG A 300 -3.33 -8.86 -11.24
N LEU A 301 -3.58 -10.15 -11.29
CA LEU A 301 -4.16 -10.85 -12.41
C LEU A 301 -5.42 -11.58 -11.96
N TRP A 302 -6.43 -11.66 -12.83
CA TRP A 302 -7.49 -12.66 -12.69
C TRP A 302 -7.13 -13.88 -13.55
N ILE A 303 -7.43 -15.08 -13.06
CA ILE A 303 -7.06 -16.35 -13.70
C ILE A 303 -8.28 -17.28 -13.70
N ARG A 304 -8.79 -17.61 -14.89
CA ARG A 304 -9.89 -18.56 -15.11
C ARG A 304 -9.36 -19.94 -15.51
N GLY A 305 -10.17 -20.96 -15.21
CA GLY A 305 -9.84 -22.36 -15.50
C GLY A 305 -9.14 -23.10 -14.36
N MET A 306 -8.84 -22.44 -13.23
CA MET A 306 -8.34 -23.13 -12.03
C MET A 306 -9.49 -23.88 -11.33
N THR A 307 -9.36 -25.20 -11.21
CA THR A 307 -10.40 -26.05 -10.57
C THR A 307 -9.98 -26.65 -9.24
N CYS A 308 -8.67 -26.70 -8.95
CA CYS A 308 -8.14 -27.35 -7.75
C CYS A 308 -6.84 -26.70 -7.26
N SER A 309 -6.45 -27.01 -6.03
CA SER A 309 -5.18 -26.53 -5.43
C SER A 309 -3.94 -26.96 -6.23
N SER A 310 -4.01 -28.10 -6.92
CA SER A 310 -2.92 -28.54 -7.81
C SER A 310 -2.72 -27.59 -9.00
N CYS A 311 -3.79 -26.98 -9.53
CA CYS A 311 -3.67 -25.93 -10.55
C CYS A 311 -2.92 -24.71 -10.00
N VAL A 312 -3.25 -24.29 -8.77
CA VAL A 312 -2.60 -23.17 -8.08
C VAL A 312 -1.09 -23.42 -7.95
N HIS A 313 -0.70 -24.57 -7.40
CA HIS A 313 0.71 -24.93 -7.23
C HIS A 313 1.43 -25.10 -8.57
N GLY A 314 0.73 -25.59 -9.60
CA GLY A 314 1.27 -25.72 -10.96
C GLY A 314 1.62 -24.36 -11.58
N ILE A 315 0.75 -23.37 -11.40
CA ILE A 315 0.97 -21.98 -11.86
C ILE A 315 2.10 -21.33 -11.05
N GLU A 316 2.06 -21.40 -9.72
CA GLU A 316 3.09 -20.81 -8.84
C GLU A 316 4.47 -21.40 -9.12
N SER A 317 4.59 -22.72 -9.24
CA SER A 317 5.87 -23.39 -9.48
C SER A 317 6.44 -23.06 -10.85
N ASN A 318 5.60 -23.00 -11.91
CA ASN A 318 6.05 -22.63 -13.24
C ASN A 318 6.50 -21.17 -13.29
N LEU A 319 5.72 -20.26 -12.73
CA LEU A 319 6.07 -18.83 -12.75
C LEU A 319 7.32 -18.55 -11.90
N LYS A 320 7.47 -19.16 -10.71
CA LYS A 320 8.70 -19.01 -9.90
C LYS A 320 9.95 -19.56 -10.59
N SER A 321 9.81 -20.53 -11.50
CA SER A 321 10.95 -21.08 -12.26
C SER A 321 11.46 -20.16 -13.38
N LYS A 322 10.67 -19.15 -13.76
CA LYS A 322 11.00 -18.25 -14.88
C LYS A 322 11.88 -17.10 -14.41
N LYS A 323 12.90 -16.78 -15.22
CA LYS A 323 13.82 -15.67 -14.96
C LYS A 323 13.07 -14.35 -14.97
N GLY A 324 13.19 -13.57 -13.90
CA GLY A 324 12.56 -12.26 -13.76
C GLY A 324 11.33 -12.24 -12.84
N ILE A 325 10.84 -13.41 -12.39
CA ILE A 325 9.79 -13.50 -11.35
C ILE A 325 10.47 -13.70 -9.99
N LYS A 326 10.07 -12.88 -9.01
CA LYS A 326 10.57 -12.94 -7.63
C LYS A 326 9.69 -13.81 -6.76
N ASP A 327 8.41 -13.50 -6.74
CA ASP A 327 7.42 -14.27 -5.99
C ASP A 327 6.05 -14.26 -6.68
N VAL A 328 5.24 -15.25 -6.35
CA VAL A 328 3.91 -15.46 -6.91
C VAL A 328 3.02 -16.05 -5.84
N VAL A 329 1.83 -15.46 -5.69
CA VAL A 329 0.77 -15.96 -4.82
C VAL A 329 -0.53 -16.01 -5.62
N VAL A 330 -1.17 -17.18 -5.67
CA VAL A 330 -2.45 -17.37 -6.38
C VAL A 330 -3.53 -17.88 -5.42
N ALA A 331 -4.70 -17.25 -5.49
CA ALA A 331 -5.86 -17.58 -4.67
C ALA A 331 -6.97 -18.22 -5.52
N LEU A 332 -7.31 -19.48 -5.18
CA LEU A 332 -8.37 -20.23 -5.86
C LEU A 332 -9.77 -19.65 -5.58
N SER A 333 -10.02 -19.18 -4.35
CA SER A 333 -11.33 -18.67 -3.92
C SER A 333 -11.77 -17.41 -4.67
N THR A 334 -10.81 -16.56 -5.03
CA THR A 334 -11.04 -15.29 -5.73
C THR A 334 -10.67 -15.33 -7.21
N HIS A 335 -10.16 -16.47 -7.70
CA HIS A 335 -9.61 -16.61 -9.06
C HIS A 335 -8.62 -15.49 -9.41
N SER A 336 -7.75 -15.13 -8.45
CA SER A 336 -6.83 -14.00 -8.58
C SER A 336 -5.40 -14.39 -8.22
N GLY A 337 -4.42 -13.82 -8.92
CA GLY A 337 -3.00 -13.98 -8.66
C GLY A 337 -2.29 -12.65 -8.47
N MET A 338 -1.30 -12.62 -7.59
CA MET A 338 -0.40 -11.50 -7.35
C MET A 338 1.01 -11.96 -7.69
N VAL A 339 1.68 -11.23 -8.58
CA VAL A 339 3.00 -11.57 -9.09
C VAL A 339 3.94 -10.40 -8.85
N TRP A 340 5.07 -10.69 -8.21
CA TRP A 340 6.19 -9.76 -8.06
C TRP A 340 7.27 -10.12 -9.08
N TYR A 341 7.63 -9.17 -9.92
CA TYR A 341 8.55 -9.38 -11.03
C TYR A 341 9.49 -8.19 -11.21
N ASP A 342 10.58 -8.40 -11.95
CA ASP A 342 11.49 -7.33 -12.36
C ASP A 342 11.01 -6.74 -13.70
N PRO A 343 10.56 -5.46 -13.73
CA PRO A 343 9.98 -4.81 -14.90
C PRO A 343 11.02 -4.51 -15.99
N ASP A 344 12.32 -4.65 -15.70
CA ASP A 344 13.36 -4.51 -16.72
C ASP A 344 13.54 -5.78 -17.57
N ILE A 345 13.13 -6.94 -17.04
CA ILE A 345 13.36 -8.24 -17.69
C ILE A 345 12.09 -8.75 -18.36
N MET A 346 10.94 -8.60 -17.68
CA MET A 346 9.63 -9.05 -18.18
C MET A 346 8.56 -8.04 -17.79
N GLY A 347 7.47 -7.99 -18.54
CA GLY A 347 6.32 -7.18 -18.16
C GLY A 347 5.02 -7.99 -18.00
N PRO A 348 3.90 -7.32 -17.69
CA PRO A 348 2.61 -7.97 -17.43
C PRO A 348 2.10 -8.85 -18.58
N ARG A 349 2.29 -8.40 -19.83
CA ARG A 349 1.93 -9.15 -21.04
C ARG A 349 2.64 -10.51 -21.12
N ASP A 350 3.92 -10.56 -20.77
CA ASP A 350 4.69 -11.81 -20.82
C ASP A 350 4.18 -12.78 -19.75
N ILE A 351 3.86 -12.25 -18.56
CA ILE A 351 3.28 -13.04 -17.46
C ILE A 351 1.93 -13.64 -17.85
N ILE A 352 1.06 -12.86 -18.49
CA ILE A 352 -0.22 -13.37 -19.01
C ILE A 352 0.02 -14.46 -20.05
N SER A 353 0.92 -14.25 -21.00
CA SER A 353 1.23 -15.25 -22.03
C SER A 353 1.76 -16.57 -21.43
N MET A 354 2.58 -16.50 -20.37
CA MET A 354 3.06 -17.70 -19.67
C MET A 354 1.94 -18.48 -18.98
N ILE A 355 0.90 -17.79 -18.50
CA ILE A 355 -0.27 -18.44 -17.89
C ILE A 355 -1.17 -19.04 -18.97
N GLU A 356 -1.31 -18.37 -20.12
CA GLU A 356 -2.02 -18.87 -21.30
C GLU A 356 -1.34 -20.12 -21.89
N ASP A 357 0.00 -20.15 -21.93
CA ASP A 357 0.79 -21.32 -22.36
C ASP A 357 0.57 -22.55 -21.47
N LEU A 358 0.21 -22.35 -20.20
CA LEU A 358 -0.16 -23.43 -19.27
C LEU A 358 -1.62 -23.91 -19.45
N GLY A 359 -2.39 -23.26 -20.33
CA GLY A 359 -3.79 -23.60 -20.63
C GLY A 359 -4.81 -22.88 -19.75
N TYR A 360 -4.43 -21.79 -19.07
CA TYR A 360 -5.34 -20.98 -18.25
C TYR A 360 -5.59 -19.63 -18.90
N GLU A 361 -6.80 -19.09 -18.74
CA GLU A 361 -7.13 -17.75 -19.25
C GLU A 361 -6.81 -16.71 -18.18
N ALA A 362 -5.98 -15.72 -18.51
CA ALA A 362 -5.57 -14.69 -17.54
C ALA A 362 -5.66 -13.27 -18.11
N GLY A 363 -5.81 -12.30 -17.23
CA GLY A 363 -5.79 -10.89 -17.62
C GLY A 363 -5.51 -9.98 -16.43
N LEU A 364 -5.25 -8.70 -16.72
CA LEU A 364 -5.08 -7.68 -15.68
C LEU A 364 -6.36 -7.53 -14.87
N ALA A 365 -6.22 -7.58 -13.54
CA ALA A 365 -7.30 -7.18 -12.65
C ALA A 365 -7.44 -5.66 -12.76
N LYS A 366 -8.50 -5.19 -13.42
CA LYS A 366 -8.82 -3.75 -13.42
C LYS A 366 -9.04 -3.32 -11.98
N ASP A 367 -8.31 -2.30 -11.55
CA ASP A 367 -8.50 -1.68 -10.24
C ASP A 367 -9.95 -1.17 -10.10
N SER A 368 -10.39 -1.05 -8.85
CA SER A 368 -11.76 -0.89 -8.35
C SER A 368 -12.63 0.25 -8.91
N ASP A 369 -12.15 1.03 -9.89
CA ASP A 369 -12.80 2.25 -10.36
C ASP A 369 -14.14 2.01 -11.07
N HIS A 370 -14.27 0.97 -11.90
CA HIS A 370 -15.55 0.66 -12.54
C HIS A 370 -16.61 0.14 -11.55
N ARG A 371 -16.19 -0.51 -10.46
CA ARG A 371 -17.13 -0.93 -9.39
C ARG A 371 -17.71 0.28 -8.67
N SER A 372 -16.91 1.32 -8.45
CA SER A 372 -17.39 2.54 -7.78
C SER A 372 -18.52 3.25 -8.54
N MET A 373 -18.49 3.23 -9.87
CA MET A 373 -19.52 3.86 -10.71
C MET A 373 -20.83 3.06 -10.71
N LEU A 374 -20.73 1.73 -10.72
CA LEU A 374 -21.90 0.85 -10.61
C LEU A 374 -22.55 0.94 -9.22
N ASP A 375 -21.75 0.95 -8.15
CA ASP A 375 -22.24 1.11 -6.77
C ASP A 375 -23.01 2.43 -6.60
N ASN A 376 -22.49 3.53 -7.14
CA ASN A 376 -23.16 4.83 -7.08
C ASN A 376 -24.55 4.80 -7.73
N GLN A 377 -24.73 4.06 -8.82
CA GLN A 377 -26.00 3.96 -9.53
C GLN A 377 -27.02 3.11 -8.75
N GLU A 378 -26.57 2.03 -8.11
CA GLU A 378 -27.42 1.21 -7.24
C GLU A 378 -27.86 1.99 -6.00
N GLU A 379 -26.99 2.78 -5.38
CA GLU A 379 -27.34 3.63 -4.26
C GLU A 379 -28.40 4.68 -4.61
N ILE A 380 -28.25 5.36 -5.75
CA ILE A 380 -29.22 6.37 -6.22
C ILE A 380 -30.60 5.73 -6.40
N THR A 381 -30.67 4.56 -7.05
CA THR A 381 -31.96 3.89 -7.31
C THR A 381 -32.61 3.38 -6.03
N LYS A 382 -31.82 2.87 -5.08
CA LYS A 382 -32.29 2.44 -3.76
C LYS A 382 -32.94 3.59 -3.00
N TRP A 383 -32.25 4.73 -2.86
CA TRP A 383 -32.78 5.88 -2.11
C TRP A 383 -33.97 6.54 -2.82
N ARG A 384 -33.96 6.60 -4.15
CA ARG A 384 -35.12 7.05 -4.94
C ARG A 384 -36.36 6.21 -4.67
N ARG A 385 -36.21 4.88 -4.63
CA ARG A 385 -37.34 3.96 -4.36
C ARG A 385 -37.87 4.13 -2.94
N THR A 386 -36.98 4.21 -1.95
CA THR A 386 -37.36 4.42 -0.54
C THR A 386 -38.08 5.75 -0.35
N PHE A 387 -37.56 6.82 -0.96
CA PHE A 387 -38.19 8.15 -0.93
C PHE A 387 -39.57 8.13 -1.59
N CYS A 388 -39.69 7.61 -2.81
CA CYS A 388 -40.96 7.53 -3.52
C CYS A 388 -41.99 6.72 -2.72
N PHE A 389 -41.58 5.59 -2.13
CA PHE A 389 -42.44 4.79 -1.28
C PHE A 389 -42.89 5.58 -0.03
N ALA A 390 -41.96 6.23 0.68
CA ALA A 390 -42.28 6.99 1.88
C ALA A 390 -43.24 8.16 1.60
N VAL A 391 -43.02 8.91 0.51
CA VAL A 391 -43.86 10.06 0.12
C VAL A 391 -45.30 9.66 -0.18
N VAL A 392 -45.51 8.51 -0.85
CA VAL A 392 -46.84 8.00 -1.20
C VAL A 392 -47.73 7.83 0.03
N PHE A 393 -47.16 7.50 1.19
CA PHE A 393 -47.91 7.32 2.43
C PHE A 393 -47.80 8.52 3.39
N ALA A 394 -46.67 9.23 3.40
CA ALA A 394 -46.43 10.38 4.28
C ALA A 394 -47.27 11.62 3.89
N VAL A 395 -47.50 11.86 2.59
CA VAL A 395 -48.32 12.99 2.16
C VAL A 395 -49.79 12.79 2.54
N PRO A 396 -50.41 11.62 2.27
CA PRO A 396 -51.76 11.36 2.76
C PRO A 396 -51.89 11.43 4.29
N SER A 397 -50.90 10.95 5.07
CA SER A 397 -50.96 11.07 6.54
C SER A 397 -50.96 12.53 6.99
N MET A 398 -50.16 13.40 6.36
CA MET A 398 -50.13 14.84 6.65
C MET A 398 -51.47 15.51 6.28
N VAL A 399 -52.02 15.20 5.11
CA VAL A 399 -53.30 15.76 4.64
C VAL A 399 -54.45 15.31 5.53
N LEU A 400 -54.45 14.04 5.96
CA LEU A 400 -55.48 13.49 6.81
C LEU A 400 -55.51 14.18 8.19
N MET A 401 -54.34 14.39 8.79
CA MET A 401 -54.23 15.14 10.05
C MET A 401 -54.77 16.57 9.89
N MET A 402 -54.42 17.26 8.80
CA MET A 402 -54.90 18.61 8.52
C MET A 402 -56.42 18.64 8.31
N TYR A 403 -56.99 17.63 7.65
CA TYR A 403 -58.42 17.52 7.41
C TYR A 403 -59.21 17.31 8.71
N PHE A 404 -58.79 16.37 9.56
CA PHE A 404 -59.50 16.10 10.82
C PHE A 404 -59.40 17.26 11.82
N MET A 405 -58.29 17.99 11.82
CA MET A 405 -58.13 19.21 12.61
C MET A 405 -59.14 20.31 12.18
N LEU A 406 -59.51 20.37 10.89
CA LEU A 406 -60.46 21.33 10.36
C LEU A 406 -61.92 20.89 10.55
N SER A 407 -62.21 19.60 10.37
CA SER A 407 -63.58 19.08 10.22
C SER A 407 -64.38 18.96 11.52
N HIS A 408 -63.80 19.12 12.71
CA HIS A 408 -64.46 19.00 14.05
C HIS A 408 -65.29 17.71 14.31
N ASN A 409 -65.37 16.78 13.34
CA ASN A 409 -66.16 15.57 13.41
C ASN A 409 -65.28 14.42 13.90
N HIS A 410 -65.27 14.19 15.21
CA HIS A 410 -64.63 13.03 15.81
C HIS A 410 -65.64 11.88 15.92
N GLU A 411 -65.90 11.21 14.80
CA GLU A 411 -66.67 9.98 14.83
C GLU A 411 -65.82 8.86 15.45
N VAL A 412 -66.33 8.30 16.54
CA VAL A 412 -65.69 7.24 17.32
C VAL A 412 -66.30 5.91 16.88
N LEU A 413 -65.48 4.99 16.34
CA LEU A 413 -65.93 3.67 15.87
C LEU A 413 -66.17 2.72 17.06
N VAL A 414 -65.29 2.78 18.06
CA VAL A 414 -65.33 2.01 19.32
C VAL A 414 -64.87 2.95 20.44
N PRO A 415 -65.40 2.90 21.68
CA PRO A 415 -64.86 3.69 22.80
C PRO A 415 -63.32 3.58 22.86
N GLY A 416 -62.61 4.70 22.74
CA GLY A 416 -61.15 4.77 22.68
C GLY A 416 -60.50 4.75 21.28
N LEU A 417 -61.22 4.42 20.20
CA LEU A 417 -60.69 4.34 18.83
C LEU A 417 -61.45 5.25 17.83
N SER A 418 -60.79 6.32 17.40
CA SER A 418 -61.24 7.19 16.30
C SER A 418 -60.81 6.63 14.94
N TYR A 419 -61.58 6.95 13.89
CA TYR A 419 -61.21 6.61 12.50
C TYR A 419 -59.88 7.25 12.09
N GLU A 420 -59.59 8.45 12.61
CA GLU A 420 -58.33 9.16 12.39
C GLU A 420 -57.12 8.31 12.80
N ASN A 421 -57.09 7.86 14.06
CA ASN A 421 -55.95 7.10 14.59
C ASN A 421 -55.80 5.74 13.92
N LEU A 422 -56.90 5.08 13.54
CA LEU A 422 -56.87 3.80 12.83
C LEU A 422 -56.27 3.96 11.43
N ILE A 423 -56.68 4.98 10.69
CA ILE A 423 -56.17 5.25 9.33
C ILE A 423 -54.69 5.68 9.42
N LEU A 424 -54.33 6.57 10.35
CA LEU A 424 -52.93 6.98 10.55
C LEU A 424 -52.03 5.78 10.93
N PHE A 425 -52.50 4.87 11.78
CA PHE A 425 -51.78 3.64 12.10
C PHE A 425 -51.52 2.80 10.83
N ILE A 426 -52.56 2.54 10.03
CA ILE A 426 -52.45 1.75 8.80
C ILE A 426 -51.50 2.38 7.78
N LEU A 427 -51.47 3.72 7.65
CA LEU A 427 -50.53 4.41 6.76
C LEU A 427 -49.10 4.45 7.32
N ALA A 428 -48.94 4.53 8.64
CA ALA A 428 -47.64 4.64 9.28
C ALA A 428 -46.87 3.30 9.29
N THR A 429 -47.56 2.17 9.48
CA THR A 429 -46.91 0.85 9.61
C THR A 429 -46.06 0.47 8.38
N PRO A 430 -46.53 0.57 7.12
CA PRO A 430 -45.73 0.21 5.96
C PRO A 430 -44.50 1.10 5.81
N VAL A 431 -44.62 2.40 6.09
CA VAL A 431 -43.49 3.33 6.00
C VAL A 431 -42.45 3.04 7.08
N GLN A 432 -42.88 2.76 8.30
CA GLN A 432 -41.98 2.45 9.41
C GLN A 432 -41.16 1.19 9.12
N PHE A 433 -41.81 0.11 8.71
CA PHE A 433 -41.12 -1.18 8.55
C PHE A 433 -40.48 -1.35 7.17
N LEU A 434 -41.19 -1.05 6.08
CA LEU A 434 -40.67 -1.24 4.70
C LEU A 434 -39.81 -0.06 4.26
N GLY A 435 -40.28 1.17 4.50
CA GLY A 435 -39.51 2.39 4.20
C GLY A 435 -38.30 2.56 5.14
N GLY A 436 -38.47 2.22 6.42
CA GLY A 436 -37.42 2.25 7.43
C GLY A 436 -36.43 1.09 7.34
N TYR A 437 -36.74 -0.01 6.63
CA TYR A 437 -35.90 -1.22 6.58
C TYR A 437 -34.41 -0.95 6.30
N PRO A 438 -34.02 -0.13 5.29
CA PRO A 438 -32.61 0.14 5.02
C PRO A 438 -31.89 0.80 6.21
N PHE A 439 -32.60 1.67 6.93
CA PHE A 439 -32.06 2.37 8.08
C PHE A 439 -31.92 1.44 9.29
N TYR A 440 -32.88 0.53 9.52
CA TYR A 440 -32.80 -0.48 10.59
C TYR A 440 -31.59 -1.39 10.42
N VAL A 441 -31.33 -1.87 9.20
CA VAL A 441 -30.18 -2.76 8.93
C VAL A 441 -28.87 -2.04 9.23
N VAL A 442 -28.74 -0.77 8.82
CA VAL A 442 -27.52 0.02 9.06
C VAL A 442 -27.37 0.37 10.53
N ALA A 443 -28.44 0.80 11.20
CA ALA A 443 -28.45 1.11 12.62
C ALA A 443 -28.07 -0.11 13.48
N TRP A 444 -28.62 -1.29 13.17
CA TRP A 444 -28.32 -2.52 13.91
C TRP A 444 -26.85 -2.94 13.73
N LYS A 445 -26.32 -2.83 12.50
CA LYS A 445 -24.89 -3.09 12.24
C LYS A 445 -24.01 -2.13 13.04
N ALA A 446 -24.32 -0.82 13.03
CA ALA A 446 -23.57 0.18 13.79
C ALA A 446 -23.58 -0.14 15.31
N LEU A 447 -24.74 -0.48 15.86
CA LEU A 447 -24.89 -0.83 17.27
C LEU A 447 -24.07 -2.08 17.65
N LYS A 448 -24.05 -3.10 16.78
CA LYS A 448 -23.26 -4.32 17.00
C LYS A 448 -21.75 -4.03 17.08
N HIS A 449 -21.29 -3.01 16.35
CA HIS A 449 -19.91 -2.54 16.39
C HIS A 449 -19.63 -1.54 17.52
N GLY A 450 -20.59 -1.29 18.41
CA GLY A 450 -20.44 -0.37 19.53
C GLY A 450 -20.39 1.11 19.14
N ASN A 451 -20.84 1.45 17.94
CA ASN A 451 -20.83 2.83 17.44
C ASN A 451 -22.25 3.36 17.19
N ALA A 452 -22.47 4.66 17.46
CA ALA A 452 -23.73 5.34 17.23
C ALA A 452 -23.62 6.24 15.99
N ASN A 453 -24.37 5.90 14.93
CA ASN A 453 -24.42 6.67 13.69
C ASN A 453 -25.73 7.51 13.59
N MET A 454 -25.82 8.43 12.63
CA MET A 454 -27.04 9.21 12.33
C MET A 454 -28.26 8.29 12.15
N ASP A 455 -28.08 7.15 11.48
CA ASP A 455 -29.14 6.16 11.27
C ASP A 455 -29.66 5.54 12.58
N VAL A 456 -28.81 5.41 13.61
CA VAL A 456 -29.20 4.91 14.93
C VAL A 456 -30.15 5.90 15.61
N LEU A 457 -29.83 7.19 15.57
CA LEU A 457 -30.66 8.24 16.14
C LEU A 457 -32.04 8.29 15.46
N ILE A 458 -32.06 8.21 14.13
CA ILE A 458 -33.29 8.24 13.33
C ILE A 458 -34.17 7.02 13.66
N MET A 459 -33.58 5.83 13.70
CA MET A 459 -34.31 4.60 14.00
C MET A 459 -34.84 4.60 15.43
N LEU A 460 -34.06 5.09 16.39
CA LEU A 460 -34.51 5.19 17.78
C LEU A 460 -35.68 6.17 17.91
N ALA A 461 -35.57 7.37 17.34
CA ALA A 461 -36.63 8.39 17.41
C ALA A 461 -37.95 7.91 16.77
N THR A 462 -37.88 7.37 15.55
CA THR A 462 -39.06 6.89 14.81
C THR A 462 -39.69 5.66 15.47
N SER A 463 -38.88 4.72 15.98
CA SER A 463 -39.38 3.54 16.69
C SER A 463 -40.05 3.91 18.00
N ILE A 464 -39.46 4.81 18.79
CA ILE A 464 -40.05 5.26 20.07
C ILE A 464 -41.39 5.97 19.81
N ALA A 465 -41.44 6.87 18.83
CA ALA A 465 -42.69 7.56 18.48
C ALA A 465 -43.80 6.58 18.05
N TYR A 466 -43.45 5.58 17.23
CA TYR A 466 -44.39 4.57 16.77
C TYR A 466 -44.86 3.63 17.90
N ILE A 467 -43.94 3.13 18.71
CA ILE A 467 -44.24 2.23 19.84
C ILE A 467 -45.09 2.96 20.88
N TYR A 468 -44.71 4.19 21.25
CA TYR A 468 -45.48 5.02 22.17
C TYR A 468 -46.92 5.20 21.67
N SER A 469 -47.09 5.60 20.41
CA SER A 469 -48.41 5.80 19.80
C SER A 469 -49.23 4.52 19.78
N THR A 470 -48.60 3.38 19.53
CA THR A 470 -49.25 2.05 19.54
C THR A 470 -49.69 1.66 20.95
N ILE A 471 -48.84 1.84 21.97
CA ILE A 471 -49.17 1.52 23.36
C ILE A 471 -50.32 2.39 23.86
N VAL A 472 -50.27 3.70 23.59
CA VAL A 472 -51.32 4.64 24.01
C VAL A 472 -52.65 4.31 23.33
N LEU A 473 -52.62 3.97 22.03
CA LEU A 473 -53.81 3.54 21.31
C LEU A 473 -54.42 2.26 21.90
N ILE A 474 -53.58 1.25 22.18
CA ILE A 474 -54.03 -0.01 22.80
C ILE A 474 -54.60 0.25 24.20
N ALA A 475 -53.93 1.07 25.02
CA ALA A 475 -54.39 1.42 26.36
C ALA A 475 -55.76 2.12 26.32
N ALA A 476 -55.96 3.08 25.42
CA ALA A 476 -57.24 3.79 25.27
C ALA A 476 -58.39 2.85 24.88
N ILE A 477 -58.12 1.83 24.07
CA ILE A 477 -59.10 0.78 23.74
C ILE A 477 -59.47 -0.05 24.97
N PHE A 478 -58.48 -0.44 25.79
CA PHE A 478 -58.73 -1.22 27.01
C PHE A 478 -59.45 -0.44 28.11
N LEU A 479 -59.12 0.84 28.28
CA LEU A 479 -59.72 1.73 29.28
C LEU A 479 -61.07 2.33 28.84
N GLN A 480 -61.50 2.08 27.59
CA GLN A 480 -62.74 2.61 27.01
C GLN A 480 -62.94 4.11 27.24
N GLU A 481 -61.88 4.91 27.04
CA GLU A 481 -61.96 6.36 27.22
C GLU A 481 -62.88 7.01 26.16
N ALA A 482 -63.67 8.00 26.58
CA ALA A 482 -64.64 8.68 25.72
C ALA A 482 -63.99 9.57 24.64
N THR A 483 -62.70 9.90 24.78
CA THR A 483 -61.94 10.73 23.84
C THR A 483 -60.73 9.99 23.33
N SER A 484 -60.44 10.09 22.03
CA SER A 484 -59.24 9.47 21.44
C SER A 484 -57.96 10.15 21.95
N PRO A 485 -56.92 9.38 22.29
CA PRO A 485 -55.66 9.95 22.74
C PRO A 485 -54.92 10.62 21.57
N LYS A 486 -54.09 11.61 21.90
CA LYS A 486 -53.17 12.23 20.93
C LYS A 486 -52.01 11.28 20.65
N THR A 487 -51.94 10.77 19.43
CA THR A 487 -50.87 9.88 18.96
C THR A 487 -49.92 10.63 18.02
N PHE A 488 -48.70 10.13 17.85
CA PHE A 488 -47.66 10.70 16.98
C PHE A 488 -47.43 9.84 15.73
N PHE A 489 -48.47 9.19 15.19
CA PHE A 489 -48.32 8.30 14.04
C PHE A 489 -47.89 9.03 12.75
N GLU A 490 -48.09 10.35 12.64
CA GLU A 490 -47.60 11.12 11.50
C GLU A 490 -46.09 11.37 11.52
N THR A 491 -45.45 11.32 12.69
CA THR A 491 -44.04 11.72 12.84
C THR A 491 -43.08 10.75 12.13
N PRO A 492 -43.20 9.41 12.26
CA PRO A 492 -42.28 8.50 11.59
C PRO A 492 -42.33 8.55 10.06
N PRO A 493 -43.51 8.54 9.39
CA PRO A 493 -43.58 8.67 7.93
C PRO A 493 -42.96 9.97 7.42
N MET A 494 -43.21 11.09 8.11
CA MET A 494 -42.66 12.39 7.73
C MET A 494 -41.13 12.43 7.85
N LEU A 495 -40.57 11.97 8.98
CA LEU A 495 -39.13 11.94 9.18
C LEU A 495 -38.42 11.02 8.16
N ILE A 496 -38.95 9.81 7.94
CA ILE A 496 -38.37 8.87 6.96
C ILE A 496 -38.42 9.46 5.54
N ALA A 497 -39.50 10.15 5.16
CA ALA A 497 -39.59 10.83 3.86
C ALA A 497 -38.55 11.96 3.70
N PHE A 498 -38.39 12.83 4.69
CA PHE A 498 -37.42 13.94 4.61
C PHE A 498 -35.97 13.46 4.59
N ILE A 499 -35.63 12.45 5.40
CA ILE A 499 -34.26 11.94 5.45
C ILE A 499 -33.90 11.16 4.18
N SER A 500 -34.83 10.36 3.66
CA SER A 500 -34.63 9.65 2.39
C SER A 500 -34.48 10.62 1.21
N LEU A 501 -35.18 11.76 1.22
CA LEU A 501 -34.95 12.85 0.27
C LEU A 501 -33.52 13.39 0.36
N GLY A 502 -33.06 13.70 1.58
CA GLY A 502 -31.70 14.20 1.82
C GLY A 502 -30.64 13.25 1.27
N ARG A 503 -30.74 11.95 1.58
CA ARG A 503 -29.82 10.92 1.06
C ARG A 503 -29.90 10.76 -0.45
N TRP A 504 -31.09 10.83 -1.03
CA TRP A 504 -31.25 10.78 -2.47
C TRP A 504 -30.56 11.98 -3.16
N LEU A 505 -30.73 13.19 -2.63
CA LEU A 505 -30.05 14.39 -3.13
C LEU A 505 -28.53 14.32 -2.96
N GLU A 506 -28.06 13.81 -1.82
CA GLU A 506 -26.63 13.60 -1.56
C GLU A 506 -26.01 12.64 -2.58
N SER A 507 -26.66 11.49 -2.85
CA SER A 507 -26.20 10.53 -3.86
C SER A 507 -26.24 11.12 -5.27
N ILE A 508 -27.24 11.96 -5.60
CA ILE A 508 -27.28 12.67 -6.90
C ILE A 508 -26.09 13.64 -7.02
N ALA A 509 -25.80 14.40 -5.97
CA ALA A 509 -24.68 15.35 -5.98
C ALA A 509 -23.34 14.63 -6.19
N LYS A 510 -23.11 13.52 -5.47
CA LYS A 510 -21.93 12.67 -5.64
C LYS A 510 -21.86 12.02 -7.04
N GLY A 511 -22.99 11.59 -7.59
CA GLY A 511 -23.07 11.02 -8.93
C GLY A 511 -22.62 12.00 -10.01
N LYS A 512 -23.06 13.27 -9.95
CA LYS A 512 -22.66 14.30 -10.92
C LYS A 512 -21.16 14.63 -10.88
N THR A 513 -20.56 14.66 -9.69
CA THR A 513 -19.10 14.86 -9.57
C THR A 513 -18.33 13.67 -10.15
N SER A 514 -18.84 12.46 -9.98
CA SER A 514 -18.25 11.24 -10.55
C SER A 514 -18.35 11.20 -12.07
N GLU A 515 -19.46 11.68 -12.67
CA GLU A 515 -19.65 11.72 -14.12
C GLU A 515 -18.61 12.62 -14.82
N ALA A 516 -18.29 13.78 -14.24
CA ALA A 516 -17.25 14.67 -14.77
C ALA A 516 -15.86 14.01 -14.75
N LEU A 517 -15.52 13.32 -13.66
CA LEU A 517 -14.27 12.55 -13.54
C LEU A 517 -14.25 11.37 -14.53
N ALA A 518 -15.35 10.64 -14.68
CA ALA A 518 -15.47 9.54 -15.63
C ALA A 518 -15.30 10.02 -17.08
N LYS A 519 -15.76 11.25 -17.40
CA LYS A 519 -15.55 11.85 -18.72
C LYS A 519 -14.06 12.10 -18.99
N LEU A 520 -13.30 12.55 -17.99
CA LEU A 520 -11.84 12.67 -18.09
C LEU A 520 -11.17 11.29 -18.27
N MET A 521 -11.61 10.27 -17.53
CA MET A 521 -11.09 8.90 -17.69
C MET A 521 -11.41 8.31 -19.07
N SER A 522 -12.56 8.61 -19.66
CA SER A 522 -12.92 8.15 -21.01
C SER A 522 -12.07 8.78 -22.12
N LEU A 523 -11.35 9.86 -21.80
CA LEU A 523 -10.39 10.44 -22.72
C LEU A 523 -9.15 9.57 -22.84
N GLN A 524 -8.82 8.78 -21.82
CA GLN A 524 -7.72 7.82 -21.88
C GLN A 524 -7.99 6.79 -23.00
N PRO A 525 -7.03 6.59 -23.92
CA PRO A 525 -7.14 5.58 -24.95
C PRO A 525 -7.20 4.17 -24.36
N THR A 526 -8.12 3.35 -24.84
CA THR A 526 -8.32 1.97 -24.39
C THR A 526 -7.41 0.98 -25.12
N GLU A 527 -6.93 1.33 -26.31
CA GLU A 527 -6.19 0.44 -27.20
C GLU A 527 -4.94 1.14 -27.75
N ALA A 528 -3.90 0.36 -27.98
CA ALA A 528 -2.64 0.75 -28.57
C ALA A 528 -2.29 -0.20 -29.72
N THR A 529 -1.72 0.34 -30.81
CA THR A 529 -1.25 -0.49 -31.94
C THR A 529 0.23 -0.75 -31.79
N LEU A 530 0.59 -1.96 -31.34
CA LEU A 530 1.96 -2.43 -31.21
C LEU A 530 2.52 -2.85 -32.57
N VAL A 531 3.77 -2.47 -32.84
CA VAL A 531 4.46 -2.73 -34.09
C VAL A 531 5.87 -3.25 -33.83
N GLN A 532 6.30 -4.25 -34.59
CA GLN A 532 7.70 -4.67 -34.64
C GLN A 532 8.35 -4.19 -35.95
N LEU A 533 9.44 -3.44 -35.83
CA LEU A 533 10.20 -2.94 -36.99
C LEU A 533 11.25 -3.97 -37.44
N SER A 534 11.51 -4.02 -38.75
CA SER A 534 12.67 -4.69 -39.35
C SER A 534 13.91 -3.79 -39.31
N GLU A 535 15.09 -4.34 -39.62
CA GLU A 535 16.35 -3.56 -39.71
C GLU A 535 16.23 -2.39 -40.71
N ASN A 536 15.41 -2.55 -41.75
CA ASN A 536 15.11 -1.52 -42.74
C ASN A 536 14.01 -0.52 -42.32
N LYS A 537 13.62 -0.50 -41.03
CA LYS A 537 12.52 0.32 -40.50
C LYS A 537 11.14 0.08 -41.13
N GLU A 538 10.94 -1.06 -41.77
CA GLU A 538 9.63 -1.51 -42.26
C GLU A 538 8.87 -2.29 -41.19
N VAL A 539 7.54 -2.24 -41.23
CA VAL A 539 6.65 -2.94 -40.29
C VAL A 539 6.63 -4.44 -40.62
N LYS A 540 7.14 -5.29 -39.72
CA LYS A 540 7.06 -6.75 -39.87
C LYS A 540 5.65 -7.27 -39.59
N TRP A 541 5.06 -6.82 -38.48
CA TRP A 541 3.69 -7.12 -38.10
C TRP A 541 3.16 -6.02 -37.18
N GLN A 542 1.83 -5.97 -37.06
CA GLN A 542 1.11 -5.05 -36.19
C GLN A 542 0.02 -5.81 -35.43
N LYS A 543 -0.18 -5.48 -34.15
CA LYS A 543 -1.25 -6.05 -33.31
C LYS A 543 -1.88 -4.95 -32.47
N VAL A 544 -3.19 -4.95 -32.36
CA VAL A 544 -3.91 -4.08 -31.43
C VAL A 544 -3.93 -4.76 -30.06
N ILE A 545 -3.46 -4.04 -29.03
CA ILE A 545 -3.43 -4.48 -27.65
C ILE A 545 -4.12 -3.44 -26.75
N PRO A 546 -4.72 -3.85 -25.62
CA PRO A 546 -5.15 -2.91 -24.59
C PRO A 546 -4.02 -1.97 -24.16
N ALA A 547 -4.32 -0.69 -23.94
CA ALA A 547 -3.33 0.31 -23.53
C ALA A 547 -2.64 -0.07 -22.20
N ASP A 548 -3.37 -0.73 -21.29
CA ASP A 548 -2.86 -1.22 -20.00
C ASP A 548 -1.77 -2.31 -20.14
N LEU A 549 -1.66 -2.95 -21.31
CA LEU A 549 -0.69 -4.01 -21.60
C LEU A 549 0.56 -3.54 -22.36
N VAL A 550 0.67 -2.23 -22.60
CA VAL A 550 1.85 -1.63 -23.22
C VAL A 550 3.02 -1.70 -22.25
N GLN A 551 4.17 -2.19 -22.73
CA GLN A 551 5.40 -2.30 -21.95
C GLN A 551 6.41 -1.22 -22.37
N ARG A 552 7.39 -0.95 -21.49
CA ARG A 552 8.49 -0.03 -21.80
C ARG A 552 9.33 -0.58 -22.97
N GLY A 553 9.65 0.28 -23.93
CA GLY A 553 10.40 -0.10 -25.13
C GLY A 553 9.54 -0.66 -26.26
N ASP A 554 8.22 -0.82 -26.06
CA ASP A 554 7.31 -1.14 -27.14
C ASP A 554 7.26 -0.01 -28.18
N ILE A 555 7.25 -0.38 -29.46
CA ILE A 555 7.11 0.58 -30.55
C ILE A 555 5.65 0.61 -30.96
N LEU A 556 5.02 1.78 -30.82
CA LEU A 556 3.61 1.98 -31.12
C LEU A 556 3.42 2.79 -32.40
N LYS A 557 2.43 2.41 -33.19
CA LYS A 557 2.01 3.16 -34.37
C LYS A 557 0.77 3.99 -34.04
N VAL A 558 0.92 5.30 -34.12
CA VAL A 558 -0.18 6.25 -33.98
C VAL A 558 -0.62 6.69 -35.37
N VAL A 559 -1.92 6.56 -35.66
CA VAL A 559 -2.50 7.00 -36.95
C VAL A 559 -3.08 8.42 -36.82
N PRO A 560 -3.13 9.21 -37.89
CA PRO A 560 -3.75 10.54 -37.85
C PRO A 560 -5.18 10.48 -37.31
N GLY A 561 -5.51 11.34 -36.34
CA GLY A 561 -6.82 11.37 -35.68
C GLY A 561 -7.02 10.32 -34.57
N SER A 562 -6.05 9.45 -34.31
CA SER A 562 -6.06 8.58 -33.12
C SER A 562 -5.47 9.28 -31.90
N LYS A 563 -5.87 8.81 -30.71
CA LYS A 563 -5.32 9.27 -29.44
C LYS A 563 -3.95 8.62 -29.19
N VAL A 564 -3.03 9.36 -28.59
CA VAL A 564 -1.72 8.83 -28.21
C VAL A 564 -1.87 7.94 -26.96
N PRO A 565 -1.56 6.63 -27.04
CA PRO A 565 -1.86 5.66 -25.97
C PRO A 565 -1.09 5.87 -24.67
N VAL A 566 0.19 6.20 -24.78
CA VAL A 566 1.14 6.34 -23.68
C VAL A 566 2.17 7.41 -24.02
N ASP A 567 2.83 7.95 -23.00
CA ASP A 567 3.97 8.87 -23.15
C ASP A 567 5.14 8.14 -23.84
N GLY A 568 5.83 8.82 -24.76
CA GLY A 568 6.93 8.21 -25.50
C GLY A 568 7.67 9.18 -26.42
N LEU A 569 8.72 8.67 -27.05
CA LEU A 569 9.55 9.41 -28.00
C LEU A 569 9.17 9.07 -29.43
N VAL A 570 9.09 10.08 -30.30
CA VAL A 570 8.81 9.89 -31.73
C VAL A 570 10.07 9.34 -32.41
N LEU A 571 10.03 8.07 -32.83
CA LEU A 571 11.15 7.43 -33.53
C LEU A 571 11.17 7.73 -35.04
N ILE A 572 10.00 7.75 -35.66
CA ILE A 572 9.84 7.88 -37.12
C ILE A 572 8.56 8.66 -37.42
N GLY A 573 8.67 9.66 -38.29
CA GLY A 573 7.54 10.47 -38.78
C GLY A 573 7.45 11.84 -38.13
N HIS A 574 6.55 12.67 -38.65
CA HIS A 574 6.20 13.97 -38.10
C HIS A 574 4.69 14.15 -38.20
N SER A 575 4.09 14.74 -37.16
CA SER A 575 2.67 15.09 -37.11
C SER A 575 2.48 16.22 -36.10
N THR A 576 1.35 16.91 -36.19
CA THR A 576 0.87 17.82 -35.15
C THR A 576 -0.05 17.05 -34.20
N ILE A 577 0.04 17.33 -32.90
CA ILE A 577 -0.79 16.72 -31.85
C ILE A 577 -1.47 17.84 -31.07
N ASP A 578 -2.74 17.64 -30.71
CA ASP A 578 -3.50 18.56 -29.86
C ASP A 578 -3.28 18.18 -28.39
N GLU A 579 -2.57 19.04 -27.65
CA GLU A 579 -2.28 18.87 -26.22
C GLU A 579 -3.18 19.73 -25.31
N SER A 580 -4.16 20.45 -25.88
CA SER A 580 -4.99 21.43 -25.17
C SER A 580 -5.71 20.86 -23.95
N LEU A 581 -6.05 19.57 -23.96
CA LEU A 581 -6.69 18.88 -22.85
C LEU A 581 -5.78 18.68 -21.62
N ILE A 582 -4.47 18.63 -21.83
CA ILE A 582 -3.46 18.41 -20.77
C ILE A 582 -2.82 19.76 -20.38
N THR A 583 -2.43 20.56 -21.37
CA THR A 583 -1.73 21.83 -21.15
C THR A 583 -2.68 23.00 -20.90
N GLY A 584 -3.95 22.87 -21.31
CA GLY A 584 -4.91 23.98 -21.28
C GLY A 584 -4.68 25.04 -22.35
N GLU A 585 -3.66 24.86 -23.20
CA GLU A 585 -3.32 25.78 -24.27
C GLU A 585 -4.07 25.38 -25.55
N SER A 586 -5.03 26.20 -25.95
CA SER A 586 -5.55 26.20 -27.32
C SER A 586 -4.42 26.73 -28.22
N MET A 587 -3.98 25.93 -29.20
CA MET A 587 -3.13 26.46 -30.29
C MET A 587 -3.72 27.73 -30.90
#